data_AF-Q4UHL7-F1
#
_entry.id   AF-Q4UHL7-F1
#
_cell.length_a   1.000
_cell.length_b   1.000
_cell.length_c   1.000
_cell.angle_alpha   90.00
_cell.angle_beta   90.00
_cell.angle_gamma   90.00
#
_symmetry.space_group_name_H-M   'P 1'
#
loop_
_entity.id
_entity.type
_entity.pdbx_description
1 polymer ?
#
loop_
_entity_poly.entity_id
_entity_poly.type
_entity_poly.pdbx_seq_one_letter_code
_entity_poly.pdbx_strand_id
1 'polypeptide(L)'
;MKIILILLIINFVINFEICPEGWNLSYITDICIAPLSYHGPCSTHIITINNTFDKIFLQNFCHINWNKKIICEKDMNKCPKNWIKINNLCYPTSTYKGNCNYGIVLENMESTQKLFWSIKCNTQFNCKMCKKNYEITCPNDWKLIDKNCIASNNYTGPCHTIANLSFFNKSMKEQFEIICNVEFPCKN
;
A
#
# COMPACT_ATOMS: atom_id res chain seq x y z
N MET A 1 -26.97 -13.63 -10.92
CA MET A 1 -27.16 -13.86 -9.47
C MET A 1 -26.09 -14.87 -9.02
N LYS A 2 -25.39 -14.58 -7.90
CA LYS A 2 -24.05 -15.07 -7.46
C LYS A 2 -22.91 -14.23 -8.07
N ILE A 3 -22.55 -13.07 -7.51
CA ILE A 3 -21.85 -12.85 -6.22
C ILE A 3 -20.72 -13.86 -6.04
N ILE A 4 -19.62 -13.63 -6.76
CA ILE A 4 -18.27 -13.96 -6.28
C ILE A 4 -17.54 -12.63 -6.24
N LEU A 5 -17.56 -12.06 -5.05
CA LEU A 5 -16.90 -10.83 -4.66
C LEU A 5 -15.39 -11.01 -4.87
N ILE A 6 -14.86 -10.29 -5.86
CA ILE A 6 -13.54 -9.62 -5.90
C ILE A 6 -12.60 -10.09 -4.77
N LEU A 7 -11.87 -11.18 -5.01
CA LEU A 7 -10.87 -11.75 -4.09
C LEU A 7 -9.46 -11.79 -4.70
N LEU A 8 -9.19 -11.07 -5.79
CA LEU A 8 -7.89 -11.11 -6.47
C LEU A 8 -7.41 -9.71 -6.90
N ILE A 9 -7.08 -8.85 -5.94
CA ILE A 9 -6.10 -7.77 -6.18
C ILE A 9 -5.05 -7.86 -5.08
N ILE A 10 -4.09 -8.74 -5.34
CA ILE A 10 -2.86 -8.95 -4.59
C ILE A 10 -1.86 -7.87 -5.03
N ASN A 11 -1.27 -7.20 -4.03
CA ASN A 11 -0.02 -6.43 -4.01
C ASN A 11 0.07 -5.03 -4.66
N PHE A 12 0.57 -4.11 -3.81
CA PHE A 12 1.23 -2.81 -4.03
C PHE A 12 0.50 -1.69 -4.80
N VAL A 13 -0.28 -0.89 -4.07
CA VAL A 13 -0.53 0.51 -4.45
C VAL A 13 -0.42 1.35 -3.17
N ILE A 14 0.36 2.42 -3.15
CA ILE A 14 0.07 3.52 -2.20
C ILE A 14 -1.26 4.10 -2.66
N ASN A 15 -2.35 3.48 -2.21
CA ASN A 15 -3.67 3.95 -2.52
C ASN A 15 -3.96 5.07 -1.54
N PHE A 16 -4.12 6.28 -2.05
CA PHE A 16 -4.88 7.27 -1.32
C PHE A 16 -6.29 6.73 -1.10
N GLU A 17 -6.87 6.96 0.08
CA GLU A 17 -8.29 6.71 0.32
C GLU A 17 -9.16 7.30 -0.80
N ILE A 18 -10.35 6.74 -1.00
CA ILE A 18 -11.23 7.12 -2.11
C ILE A 18 -11.54 8.62 -2.05
N CYS A 19 -11.79 9.12 -0.83
CA CYS A 19 -12.02 10.52 -0.54
C CYS A 19 -10.90 11.16 0.28
N PRO A 20 -10.77 12.50 0.23
CA PRO A 20 -9.88 13.23 1.12
C PRO A 20 -10.23 12.99 2.59
N GLU A 21 -9.27 13.23 3.46
CA GLU A 21 -9.42 13.11 4.90
C GLU A 21 -10.59 13.98 5.41
N GLY A 22 -11.53 13.36 6.11
CA GLY A 22 -12.72 14.02 6.64
C GLY A 22 -13.86 14.24 5.63
N TRP A 23 -13.71 13.79 4.39
CA TRP A 23 -14.76 13.88 3.36
C TRP A 23 -15.56 12.57 3.29
N ASN A 24 -16.87 12.68 3.03
CA ASN A 24 -17.79 11.53 2.98
C ASN A 24 -18.03 11.06 1.54
N LEU A 25 -18.01 9.75 1.32
CA LEU A 25 -18.34 9.15 0.04
C LEU A 25 -19.85 9.00 -0.12
N SER A 26 -20.40 9.53 -1.21
CA SER A 26 -21.74 9.21 -1.70
C SER A 26 -21.69 7.95 -2.54
N TYR A 27 -22.21 6.84 -1.99
CA TYR A 27 -22.22 5.52 -2.66
C TYR A 27 -23.14 5.43 -3.88
N ILE A 28 -23.96 6.45 -4.14
CA ILE A 28 -24.90 6.49 -5.27
C ILE A 28 -24.25 7.17 -6.48
N THR A 29 -23.32 8.09 -6.24
CA THR A 29 -22.85 9.03 -7.26
C THR A 29 -21.33 9.05 -7.42
N ASP A 30 -20.58 8.24 -6.68
CA ASP A 30 -19.10 8.25 -6.68
C ASP A 30 -18.54 9.68 -6.50
N ILE A 31 -19.11 10.40 -5.52
CA ILE A 31 -18.73 11.77 -5.18
C ILE A 31 -18.27 11.82 -3.72
N CYS A 32 -17.17 12.51 -3.48
CA CYS A 32 -16.69 12.88 -2.16
C CYS A 32 -17.25 14.25 -1.77
N ILE A 33 -17.89 14.31 -0.60
CA ILE A 33 -18.57 15.48 -0.05
C ILE A 33 -17.72 16.03 1.09
N ALA A 34 -17.37 17.31 1.00
CA ALA A 34 -16.56 18.01 1.97
C ALA A 34 -17.28 18.20 3.32
N PRO A 35 -16.55 18.23 4.43
CA PRO A 35 -17.11 18.63 5.72
C PRO A 35 -17.46 20.13 5.72
N LEU A 36 -18.37 20.54 6.60
CA LEU A 36 -18.74 21.97 6.78
C LEU A 36 -17.55 22.87 7.12
N SER A 37 -16.47 22.30 7.67
CA SER A 37 -15.23 23.00 8.01
C SER A 37 -14.30 23.25 6.82
N TYR A 38 -14.63 22.74 5.62
CA TYR A 38 -13.81 22.96 4.44
C TYR A 38 -14.06 24.35 3.86
N HIS A 39 -13.03 25.19 3.86
CA HIS A 39 -13.04 26.55 3.32
C HIS A 39 -11.95 26.75 2.24
N GLY A 40 -11.59 25.66 1.56
CA GLY A 40 -10.58 25.70 0.50
C GLY A 40 -11.13 26.26 -0.83
N PRO A 41 -10.26 26.42 -1.84
CA PRO A 41 -10.59 27.09 -3.09
C PRO A 41 -11.40 26.23 -4.08
N CYS A 42 -11.70 24.97 -3.75
CA CYS A 42 -12.38 24.02 -4.63
C CYS A 42 -13.83 23.73 -4.22
N SER A 43 -14.55 23.03 -5.11
CA SER A 43 -15.91 22.54 -4.85
C SER A 43 -15.99 21.65 -3.59
N THR A 44 -17.09 21.73 -2.86
CA THR A 44 -17.43 20.82 -1.76
C THR A 44 -17.85 19.43 -2.24
N HIS A 45 -18.01 19.24 -3.55
CA HIS A 45 -18.34 17.98 -4.20
C HIS A 45 -17.29 17.70 -5.27
N ILE A 46 -16.48 16.66 -5.08
CA ILE A 46 -15.50 16.22 -6.05
C ILE A 46 -15.77 14.76 -6.43
N ILE A 47 -15.55 14.40 -7.69
CA ILE A 47 -15.66 13.00 -8.12
C ILE A 47 -14.59 12.14 -7.43
N THR A 48 -14.86 10.85 -7.23
CA THR A 48 -13.83 9.94 -6.77
C THR A 48 -12.75 9.81 -7.83
N ILE A 49 -11.52 10.11 -7.44
CA ILE A 49 -10.36 10.03 -8.31
C ILE A 49 -9.55 8.83 -7.84
N ASN A 50 -9.01 8.04 -8.77
CA ASN A 50 -8.11 6.93 -8.44
C ASN A 50 -6.69 7.14 -8.97
N ASN A 51 -6.48 8.17 -9.80
CA ASN A 51 -5.17 8.54 -10.32
C ASN A 51 -4.35 9.26 -9.23
N THR A 52 -3.14 8.75 -8.95
CA THR A 52 -2.22 9.28 -7.94
C THR A 52 -1.78 10.72 -8.24
N PHE A 53 -1.53 11.06 -9.50
CA PHE A 53 -1.11 12.41 -9.91
C PHE A 53 -2.23 13.42 -9.70
N ASP A 54 -3.46 13.08 -10.10
CA ASP A 54 -4.62 13.97 -9.93
C ASP A 54 -4.93 14.20 -8.45
N LYS A 55 -4.78 13.18 -7.60
CA LYS A 55 -4.87 13.34 -6.15
C LYS A 55 -3.80 14.27 -5.60
N ILE A 56 -2.54 14.14 -6.03
CA ILE A 56 -1.46 15.04 -5.60
C ILE A 56 -1.72 16.48 -6.08
N PHE A 57 -2.17 16.65 -7.33
CA PHE A 57 -2.51 17.95 -7.90
C PHE A 57 -3.61 18.62 -7.08
N LEU A 58 -4.72 17.94 -6.85
CA LEU A 58 -5.81 18.46 -6.04
C LEU A 58 -5.44 18.68 -4.58
N GLN A 59 -4.53 17.89 -4.01
CA GLN A 59 -4.10 18.07 -2.63
C GLN A 59 -3.45 19.45 -2.46
N ASN A 60 -2.56 19.78 -3.39
CA ASN A 60 -1.87 21.06 -3.39
C ASN A 60 -2.79 22.21 -3.81
N PHE A 61 -3.65 21.99 -4.80
CA PHE A 61 -4.50 23.05 -5.34
C PHE A 61 -5.72 23.37 -4.45
N CYS A 62 -6.38 22.33 -3.93
CA CYS A 62 -7.60 22.45 -3.13
C CYS A 62 -7.33 22.53 -1.61
N HIS A 63 -6.08 22.46 -1.18
CA HIS A 63 -5.68 22.42 0.23
C HIS A 63 -6.39 21.31 1.01
N ILE A 64 -6.47 20.12 0.40
CA ILE A 64 -7.06 18.92 0.97
C ILE A 64 -6.00 17.85 1.14
N ASN A 65 -6.13 16.99 2.14
CA ASN A 65 -5.20 15.87 2.32
C ASN A 65 -5.89 14.57 1.97
N TRP A 66 -5.20 13.65 1.31
CA TRP A 66 -5.63 12.26 1.27
C TRP A 66 -4.85 11.43 2.28
N ASN A 67 -5.57 10.60 3.01
CA ASN A 67 -4.95 9.55 3.80
C ASN A 67 -4.23 8.57 2.87
N LYS A 68 -2.91 8.45 3.05
CA LYS A 68 -2.11 7.44 2.38
C LYS A 68 -2.40 6.10 3.02
N LYS A 69 -2.96 5.16 2.26
CA LYS A 69 -2.99 3.76 2.66
C LYS A 69 -1.61 3.19 2.38
N ILE A 70 -0.83 2.98 3.43
CA ILE A 70 0.44 2.28 3.33
C ILE A 70 0.11 0.81 3.09
N ILE A 71 0.08 0.40 1.81
CA ILE A 71 -0.01 -0.99 1.41
C ILE A 71 1.41 -1.44 1.12
N CYS A 72 1.93 -2.29 1.98
CA CYS A 72 3.26 -2.89 1.86
C CYS A 72 3.14 -4.37 2.25
N GLU A 73 4.08 -5.19 1.80
CA GLU A 73 4.18 -6.55 2.32
C GLU A 73 4.49 -6.46 3.82
N LYS A 74 3.57 -6.97 4.66
CA LYS A 74 3.72 -6.95 6.11
C LYS A 74 4.76 -7.97 6.54
N ASP A 75 5.65 -7.59 7.44
CA ASP A 75 6.57 -8.51 8.10
C ASP A 75 5.83 -9.31 9.18
N MET A 76 5.09 -10.33 8.73
CA MET A 76 4.28 -11.22 9.57
C MET A 76 5.13 -12.18 10.44
N ASN A 77 6.46 -12.13 10.32
CA ASN A 77 7.40 -12.91 11.12
C ASN A 77 7.87 -12.15 12.37
N LYS A 78 7.55 -10.85 12.47
CA LYS A 78 7.87 -10.00 13.62
C LYS A 78 6.62 -9.60 14.38
N CYS A 79 6.80 -9.14 15.62
CA CYS A 79 5.72 -8.52 16.36
C CYS A 79 5.24 -7.23 15.66
N PRO A 80 3.94 -6.90 15.77
CA PRO A 80 3.39 -5.70 15.14
C PRO A 80 3.89 -4.42 15.82
N LYS A 81 3.56 -3.27 15.23
CA LYS A 81 3.90 -1.94 15.77
C LYS A 81 3.47 -1.79 17.21
N ASN A 82 4.37 -1.25 18.03
CA ASN A 82 4.18 -1.05 19.47
C ASN A 82 3.98 -2.36 20.25
N TRP A 83 4.44 -3.49 19.72
CA TRP A 83 4.53 -4.77 20.42
C TRP A 83 5.98 -5.26 20.42
N ILE A 84 6.40 -5.89 21.51
CA ILE A 84 7.76 -6.40 21.72
C ILE A 84 7.77 -7.93 21.81
N LYS A 85 8.80 -8.56 21.21
CA LYS A 85 9.00 -10.01 21.30
C LYS A 85 9.74 -10.35 22.59
N ILE A 86 9.13 -11.18 23.44
CA ILE A 86 9.76 -11.78 24.62
C ILE A 86 9.60 -13.29 24.45
N ASN A 87 10.71 -14.01 24.28
CA ASN A 87 10.72 -15.42 23.87
C ASN A 87 9.92 -15.63 22.57
N ASN A 88 8.85 -16.43 22.59
CA ASN A 88 7.97 -16.66 21.44
C ASN A 88 6.63 -15.89 21.52
N LEU A 89 6.55 -14.88 22.39
CA LEU A 89 5.32 -14.14 22.61
C LEU A 89 5.53 -12.68 22.23
N CYS A 90 4.55 -12.12 21.53
CA CYS A 90 4.45 -10.68 21.34
C CYS A 90 3.60 -10.08 22.46
N TYR A 91 4.14 -9.09 23.17
CA TYR A 91 3.45 -8.33 24.20
C TYR A 91 3.26 -6.87 23.80
N PRO A 92 2.13 -6.23 24.15
CA PRO A 92 1.92 -4.82 23.90
C PRO A 92 2.87 -3.98 24.76
N THR A 93 3.44 -2.93 24.16
CA THR A 93 4.26 -1.94 24.88
C THR A 93 3.41 -0.84 25.49
N SER A 94 3.99 0.01 26.33
CA SER A 94 3.30 1.15 26.95
C SER A 94 2.77 2.19 25.94
N THR A 95 3.25 2.18 24.69
CA THR A 95 2.81 3.11 23.63
C THR A 95 1.68 2.54 22.77
N TYR A 96 1.31 1.28 22.96
CA TYR A 96 0.21 0.66 22.25
C TYR A 96 -1.14 1.18 22.79
N LYS A 97 -2.00 1.65 21.87
CA LYS A 97 -3.30 2.28 22.17
C LYS A 97 -4.50 1.43 21.78
N GLY A 98 -4.30 0.17 21.42
CA GLY A 98 -5.38 -0.73 21.07
C GLY A 98 -5.97 -1.44 22.28
N ASN A 99 -6.84 -2.40 22.01
CA ASN A 99 -7.71 -3.08 22.97
C ASN A 99 -7.20 -4.45 23.47
N CYS A 100 -5.99 -4.88 23.12
CA CYS A 100 -5.42 -6.17 23.54
C CYS A 100 -4.24 -6.01 24.51
N ASN A 101 -4.26 -6.71 25.65
CA ASN A 101 -3.28 -6.54 26.74
C ASN A 101 -2.53 -7.83 27.15
N TYR A 102 -2.58 -8.89 26.33
CA TYR A 102 -2.02 -10.19 26.62
C TYR A 102 -0.94 -10.59 25.60
N GLY A 103 -0.04 -11.50 26.01
CA GLY A 103 0.97 -12.08 25.14
C GLY A 103 0.38 -13.05 24.12
N ILE A 104 0.87 -13.04 22.88
CA ILE A 104 0.38 -13.92 21.80
C ILE A 104 1.50 -14.60 21.02
N VAL A 105 1.32 -15.89 20.71
CA VAL A 105 2.23 -16.66 19.84
C VAL A 105 1.77 -16.49 18.40
N LEU A 106 2.54 -15.75 17.60
CA LEU A 106 2.22 -15.51 16.19
C LEU A 106 2.82 -16.58 15.27
N GLU A 107 3.88 -17.29 15.68
CA GLU A 107 4.61 -18.20 14.79
C GLU A 107 3.74 -19.33 14.22
N ASN A 108 2.75 -19.81 14.98
CA ASN A 108 1.87 -20.90 14.56
C ASN A 108 0.59 -20.44 13.85
N MET A 109 0.46 -19.14 13.57
CA MET A 109 -0.72 -18.57 12.90
C MET A 109 -0.49 -18.41 11.40
N GLU A 110 -1.50 -18.72 10.61
CA GLU A 110 -1.54 -18.38 9.19
C GLU A 110 -1.58 -16.86 8.99
N SER A 111 -1.11 -16.38 7.83
CA SER A 111 -1.09 -14.94 7.50
C SER A 111 -2.46 -14.27 7.60
N THR A 112 -3.53 -14.98 7.24
CA THR A 112 -4.93 -14.55 7.35
C THR A 112 -5.35 -14.39 8.81
N GLN A 113 -5.00 -15.35 9.67
CA GLN A 113 -5.28 -15.31 11.10
C GLN A 113 -4.55 -14.15 11.77
N LYS A 114 -3.26 -13.94 11.44
CA LYS A 114 -2.48 -12.77 11.89
C LYS A 114 -3.14 -11.46 11.48
N LEU A 115 -3.67 -11.38 10.26
CA LEU A 115 -4.35 -10.18 9.77
C LEU A 115 -5.64 -9.91 10.56
N PHE A 116 -6.52 -10.90 10.70
CA PHE A 116 -7.76 -10.76 11.49
C PHE A 116 -7.47 -10.38 12.94
N TRP A 117 -6.48 -11.02 13.55
CA TRP A 117 -6.04 -10.68 14.89
C TRP A 117 -5.55 -9.22 14.96
N SER A 118 -4.75 -8.76 14.00
CA SER A 118 -4.27 -7.38 13.98
C SER A 118 -5.40 -6.35 13.91
N ILE A 119 -6.44 -6.63 13.12
CA ILE A 119 -7.66 -5.81 13.04
C ILE A 119 -8.39 -5.81 14.38
N LYS A 120 -8.63 -7.00 14.94
CA LYS A 120 -9.33 -7.16 16.22
C LYS A 120 -8.62 -6.40 17.35
N CYS A 121 -7.30 -6.45 17.36
CA CYS A 121 -6.45 -5.79 18.35
C CYS A 121 -6.08 -4.35 17.97
N ASN A 122 -6.67 -3.76 16.93
CA ASN A 122 -6.34 -2.41 16.47
C ASN A 122 -4.82 -2.14 16.41
N THR A 123 -4.07 -3.11 15.87
CA THR A 123 -2.62 -3.04 15.69
C THR A 123 -2.27 -3.33 14.24
N GLN A 124 -1.03 -3.02 13.85
CA GLN A 124 -0.59 -3.16 12.48
C GLN A 124 0.82 -3.74 12.44
N PHE A 125 1.06 -4.73 11.59
CA PHE A 125 2.40 -5.19 11.31
C PHE A 125 3.22 -4.12 10.59
N ASN A 126 4.52 -4.09 10.86
CA ASN A 126 5.46 -3.27 10.11
C ASN A 126 5.57 -3.78 8.67
N CYS A 127 5.87 -2.88 7.74
CA CYS A 127 6.29 -3.29 6.40
C CYS A 127 7.60 -4.07 6.48
N LYS A 128 7.77 -5.07 5.62
CA LYS A 128 9.09 -5.62 5.35
C LYS A 128 9.95 -4.48 4.80
N MET A 129 10.90 -4.01 5.60
CA MET A 129 11.90 -3.06 5.14
C MET A 129 13.10 -3.85 4.66
N CYS A 130 13.13 -4.19 3.38
CA CYS A 130 14.36 -4.60 2.74
C CYS A 130 14.96 -3.42 1.99
N LYS A 131 16.28 -3.24 2.05
CA LYS A 131 16.96 -2.24 1.24
C LYS A 131 16.90 -2.71 -0.22
N LYS A 132 16.09 -2.05 -1.05
CA LYS A 132 15.93 -2.41 -2.46
C LYS A 132 17.26 -2.32 -3.22
N ASN A 133 17.46 -3.28 -4.11
CA ASN A 133 18.62 -3.37 -4.98
C ASN A 133 18.32 -2.77 -6.35
N TYR A 134 18.42 -1.45 -6.44
CA TYR A 134 18.25 -0.71 -7.70
C TYR A 134 19.45 -0.81 -8.65
N GLU A 135 20.51 -1.54 -8.30
CA GLU A 135 21.61 -1.84 -9.22
C GLU A 135 21.17 -2.88 -10.26
N ILE A 136 20.19 -3.72 -9.93
CA ILE A 136 19.59 -4.67 -10.88
C ILE A 136 18.70 -3.89 -11.85
N THR A 137 18.80 -4.19 -13.15
CA THR A 137 18.10 -3.44 -14.21
C THR A 137 16.59 -3.65 -14.17
N CYS A 138 16.15 -4.90 -14.01
CA CYS A 138 14.73 -5.26 -14.07
C CYS A 138 14.15 -5.56 -12.69
N PRO A 139 12.84 -5.31 -12.49
CA PRO A 139 12.15 -5.73 -11.28
C PRO A 139 12.05 -7.27 -11.21
N ASN A 140 11.64 -7.79 -10.06
CA ASN A 140 11.30 -9.18 -9.85
C ASN A 140 10.28 -9.65 -10.90
N ASP A 141 10.39 -10.91 -11.31
CA ASP A 141 9.53 -11.55 -12.32
C ASP A 141 9.55 -10.93 -13.73
N TRP A 142 10.51 -10.01 -13.99
CA TRP A 142 10.78 -9.47 -15.32
C TRP A 142 12.18 -9.89 -15.77
N LYS A 143 12.29 -10.40 -17.00
CA LYS A 143 13.55 -10.90 -17.57
C LYS A 143 14.20 -9.85 -18.45
N LEU A 144 15.51 -9.66 -18.30
CA LEU A 144 16.29 -8.79 -19.18
C LEU A 144 16.61 -9.51 -20.50
N ILE A 145 16.10 -8.99 -21.61
CA ILE A 145 16.36 -9.46 -22.98
C ILE A 145 16.66 -8.22 -23.84
N ASP A 146 17.85 -8.16 -24.44
CA ASP A 146 18.28 -7.05 -25.32
C ASP A 146 18.00 -5.65 -24.75
N LYS A 147 18.41 -5.42 -23.50
CA LYS A 147 18.23 -4.17 -22.71
C LYS A 147 16.78 -3.88 -22.28
N ASN A 148 15.81 -4.69 -22.68
CA ASN A 148 14.43 -4.57 -22.28
C ASN A 148 14.10 -5.54 -21.14
N CYS A 149 13.38 -5.06 -20.15
CA CYS A 149 12.76 -5.89 -19.13
C CYS A 149 11.42 -6.38 -19.69
N ILE A 150 11.27 -7.70 -19.82
CA ILE A 150 10.07 -8.37 -20.31
C ILE A 150 9.36 -9.02 -19.13
N ALA A 151 8.14 -8.58 -18.85
CA ALA A 151 7.30 -9.08 -17.78
C ALA A 151 6.89 -10.54 -18.00
N SER A 152 6.70 -11.27 -16.92
CA SER A 152 6.05 -12.59 -16.93
C SER A 152 4.60 -12.50 -17.43
N ASN A 153 4.06 -13.61 -17.96
CA ASN A 153 2.67 -13.73 -18.39
C ASN A 153 1.64 -13.48 -17.26
N ASN A 154 2.09 -13.56 -15.99
CA ASN A 154 1.24 -13.33 -14.83
C ASN A 154 1.22 -11.85 -14.38
N TYR A 155 1.92 -10.96 -15.08
CA TYR A 155 1.93 -9.56 -14.74
C TYR A 155 0.59 -8.90 -15.12
N THR A 156 -0.12 -8.39 -14.10
CA THR A 156 -1.42 -7.73 -14.23
C THR A 156 -1.36 -6.23 -13.90
N GLY A 157 -0.16 -5.65 -13.86
CA GLY A 157 0.04 -4.24 -13.57
C GLY A 157 -0.33 -3.32 -14.75
N PRO A 158 -0.39 -2.00 -14.51
CA PRO A 158 -0.94 -1.04 -15.48
C PRO A 158 0.02 -0.67 -16.62
N CYS A 159 1.32 -0.99 -16.53
CA CYS A 159 2.29 -0.69 -17.59
C CYS A 159 2.34 -1.76 -18.69
N HIS A 160 2.97 -1.44 -19.82
CA HIS A 160 3.29 -2.43 -20.86
C HIS A 160 4.21 -3.54 -20.33
N THR A 161 4.10 -4.74 -20.89
CA THR A 161 4.91 -5.92 -20.53
C THR A 161 6.36 -5.84 -20.98
N ILE A 162 6.77 -4.78 -21.68
CA ILE A 162 8.13 -4.55 -22.14
C ILE A 162 8.52 -3.12 -21.76
N ALA A 163 9.62 -2.96 -21.03
CA ALA A 163 10.14 -1.66 -20.63
C ALA A 163 11.67 -1.62 -20.69
N ASN A 164 12.23 -0.56 -21.27
CA ASN A 164 13.68 -0.33 -21.22
C ASN A 164 14.03 0.52 -20.00
N LEU A 165 14.74 -0.08 -19.03
CA LEU A 165 15.11 0.57 -17.77
C LEU A 165 16.62 0.85 -17.66
N SER A 166 17.38 0.71 -18.75
CA SER A 166 18.84 0.76 -18.70
C SER A 166 19.40 2.11 -18.26
N PHE A 167 18.65 3.19 -18.46
CA PHE A 167 19.04 4.56 -18.10
C PHE A 167 18.34 5.07 -16.83
N PHE A 168 17.54 4.22 -16.17
CA PHE A 168 16.81 4.64 -14.98
C PHE A 168 17.75 4.70 -13.78
N ASN A 169 17.83 5.88 -13.16
CA ASN A 169 18.47 6.04 -11.86
C ASN A 169 17.58 5.48 -10.72
N LYS A 170 18.10 5.47 -9.48
CA LYS A 170 17.37 4.96 -8.30
C LYS A 170 15.96 5.55 -8.16
N SER A 171 15.84 6.87 -8.26
CA SER A 171 14.55 7.55 -8.09
C SER A 171 13.56 7.22 -9.21
N MET A 172 14.05 7.08 -10.44
CA MET A 172 13.23 6.64 -11.57
C MET A 172 12.76 5.19 -11.40
N LYS A 173 13.60 4.31 -10.85
CA LYS A 173 13.20 2.92 -10.56
C LYS A 173 12.19 2.85 -9.41
N GLU A 174 12.33 3.67 -8.37
CA GLU A 174 11.32 3.82 -7.31
C GLU A 174 9.97 4.27 -7.88
N GLN A 175 9.97 5.25 -8.80
CA GLN A 175 8.74 5.67 -9.48
C GLN A 175 8.18 4.57 -10.38
N PHE A 176 9.04 3.82 -11.08
CA PHE A 176 8.62 2.71 -11.93
C PHE A 176 7.97 1.59 -11.12
N GLU A 177 8.49 1.23 -9.94
CA GLU A 177 7.84 0.30 -9.02
C GLU A 177 6.41 0.71 -8.69
N ILE A 178 6.24 2.00 -8.35
CA ILE A 178 4.95 2.56 -7.96
C ILE A 178 3.97 2.60 -9.14
N ILE A 179 4.42 3.11 -10.28
CA ILE A 179 3.57 3.33 -11.45
C ILE A 179 3.18 1.99 -12.09
N CYS A 180 4.12 1.06 -12.21
CA CYS A 180 3.91 -0.20 -12.91
C CYS A 180 3.48 -1.35 -11.99
N ASN A 181 3.34 -1.11 -10.69
CA ASN A 181 3.05 -2.16 -9.72
C ASN A 181 4.02 -3.36 -9.86
N VAL A 182 5.30 -3.04 -9.79
CA VAL A 182 6.39 -4.02 -9.82
C VAL A 182 7.29 -3.80 -8.62
N GLU A 183 8.09 -4.80 -8.27
CA GLU A 183 8.96 -4.74 -7.10
C GLU A 183 10.39 -5.11 -7.49
N PHE A 184 11.37 -4.30 -7.12
CA PHE A 184 12.78 -4.64 -7.29
C PHE A 184 13.24 -5.60 -6.20
N PRO A 185 14.26 -6.42 -6.52
CA PRO A 185 14.87 -7.34 -5.57
C PRO A 185 15.43 -6.60 -4.36
N CYS A 186 15.50 -7.27 -3.23
CA CYS A 186 16.18 -6.77 -2.04
C CYS A 186 17.71 -6.94 -2.20
N LYS A 187 18.51 -6.08 -1.55
CA LYS A 187 19.93 -6.38 -1.31
C LYS A 187 20.00 -7.49 -0.25
N ASN A 188 20.73 -8.54 -0.56
CA ASN A 188 21.10 -9.58 0.41
C ASN A 188 22.07 -9.03 1.46
#